data_AF-A0A365GV58-F1
#
_entry.id   AF-A0A365GV58-F1
#
_cell.length_a   1.000
_cell.length_b   1.000
_cell.length_c   1.000
_cell.angle_alpha   90.00
_cell.angle_beta   90.00
_cell.angle_gamma   90.00
#
_symmetry.space_group_name_H-M   'P 1'
#
loop_
_entity.id
_entity.type
_entity.pdbx_description
1 polymer ?
#
loop_
_entity_poly.entity_id
_entity_poly.type
_entity_poly.pdbx_seq_one_letter_code
_entity_poly.pdbx_strand_id
1 'polypeptide(L)'
;MSPLIDRTMMESVFPADELVTLDDRALAAIAHEPTRTFLREVGLPDQVGWFEADQLLLDGDLRIGGDAWQAVTQRHPSCPFDMSAWLTLGGIALDDVIVDTTTGVVYSIPENGPPHLLNTNVDRLAYFLHALEEERPEYDVEAGTDEGADPQGAERRLLHRMRQVDALAMEHPESTWFLVLRYVRNLLQD
;
A
#
# COMPACT_ATOMS: atom_id res chain seq x y z
N MET A 1 18.76 -3.47 7.28
CA MET A 1 18.28 -4.71 6.63
C MET A 1 17.90 -4.33 5.21
N SER A 2 18.13 -5.20 4.24
CA SER A 2 17.63 -4.96 2.87
C SER A 2 16.11 -5.08 2.85
N PRO A 3 15.40 -4.28 2.03
CA PRO A 3 13.96 -4.41 1.90
C PRO A 3 13.57 -5.77 1.31
N LEU A 4 12.35 -6.22 1.60
CA LEU A 4 11.81 -7.46 1.06
C LEU A 4 11.73 -7.45 -0.47
N ILE A 5 11.39 -6.29 -1.03
CA ILE A 5 11.29 -6.03 -2.46
C ILE A 5 12.22 -4.87 -2.82
N ASP A 6 12.98 -5.03 -3.89
CA ASP A 6 13.91 -4.01 -4.36
C ASP A 6 13.38 -3.32 -5.63
N ARG A 7 14.13 -2.32 -6.09
CA ARG A 7 13.78 -1.54 -7.28
C ARG A 7 13.65 -2.41 -8.53
N THR A 8 14.54 -3.39 -8.71
CA THR A 8 14.54 -4.26 -9.88
C THR A 8 13.29 -5.14 -9.92
N MET A 9 12.85 -5.64 -8.76
CA MET A 9 11.61 -6.40 -8.66
C MET A 9 10.38 -5.52 -8.90
N MET A 10 10.33 -4.29 -8.35
CA MET A 10 9.24 -3.35 -8.66
C MET A 10 9.16 -3.05 -10.17
N GLU A 11 10.30 -2.80 -10.81
CA GLU A 11 10.38 -2.51 -12.25
C GLU A 11 10.04 -3.70 -13.15
N SER A 12 9.89 -4.92 -12.60
CA SER A 12 9.47 -6.07 -13.39
C SER A 12 7.99 -6.05 -13.77
N VAL A 13 7.18 -5.26 -13.05
CA VAL A 13 5.73 -5.13 -13.28
C VAL A 13 5.28 -3.68 -13.41
N PHE A 14 5.98 -2.73 -12.79
CA PHE A 14 5.69 -1.30 -12.89
C PHE A 14 6.72 -0.61 -13.80
N PRO A 15 6.30 0.28 -14.71
CA PRO A 15 7.22 1.16 -15.43
C PRO A 15 8.09 1.99 -14.47
N ALA A 16 9.36 2.17 -14.81
CA ALA A 16 10.30 2.87 -13.93
C ALA A 16 9.92 4.34 -13.67
N ASP A 17 9.28 5.00 -14.64
CA ASP A 17 8.76 6.36 -14.56
C ASP A 17 7.46 6.48 -13.77
N GLU A 18 6.78 5.37 -13.51
CA GLU A 18 5.59 5.30 -12.64
C GLU A 18 5.93 4.90 -11.20
N LEU A 19 7.22 4.73 -10.86
CA LEU A 19 7.66 4.44 -9.50
C LEU A 19 8.23 5.70 -8.82
N VAL A 20 7.41 6.27 -7.94
CA VAL A 20 7.64 7.52 -7.21
C VAL A 20 8.74 7.33 -6.18
N THR A 21 9.83 8.09 -6.33
CA THR A 21 10.92 8.19 -5.36
C THR A 21 11.03 9.62 -4.85
N LEU A 22 11.52 9.78 -3.63
CA LEU A 22 11.63 11.07 -2.96
C LEU A 22 13.08 11.48 -2.74
N ASP A 23 13.34 12.78 -2.78
CA ASP A 23 14.66 13.32 -2.48
C ASP A 23 14.95 13.38 -0.97
N ASP A 24 16.23 13.53 -0.62
CA ASP A 24 16.67 13.58 0.79
C ASP A 24 16.03 14.74 1.58
N ARG A 25 15.61 15.82 0.90
CA ARG A 25 14.99 16.98 1.56
C ARG A 25 13.57 16.66 1.99
N ALA A 26 12.76 16.08 1.09
CA ALA A 26 11.41 15.62 1.39
C ALA A 26 11.44 14.57 2.50
N LEU A 27 12.40 13.66 2.44
CA LEU A 27 12.56 12.55 3.38
C LEU A 27 13.13 12.93 4.75
N ALA A 28 13.63 14.16 4.93
CA ALA A 28 14.33 14.58 6.14
C ALA A 28 13.49 14.45 7.43
N ALA A 29 12.16 14.53 7.30
CA ALA A 29 11.24 14.44 8.42
C ALA A 29 10.80 12.99 8.76
N ILE A 30 11.17 12.00 7.95
CA ILE A 30 10.88 10.59 8.22
C ILE A 30 11.98 10.02 9.14
N ALA A 31 11.61 9.71 10.38
CA ALA A 31 12.53 9.18 11.38
C ALA A 31 12.88 7.69 11.14
N HIS A 32 11.92 6.91 10.64
CA HIS A 32 12.10 5.49 10.37
C HIS A 32 13.02 5.27 9.16
N GLU A 33 14.26 4.88 9.42
CA GLU A 33 15.30 4.72 8.40
C GLU A 33 14.92 3.74 7.27
N PRO A 34 14.34 2.55 7.54
CA PRO A 34 13.93 1.65 6.47
C PRO A 34 12.90 2.25 5.52
N THR A 35 11.89 2.97 6.06
CA THR A 35 10.89 3.67 5.23
C THR A 35 11.55 4.74 4.37
N ARG A 36 12.44 5.54 4.97
CA ARG A 36 13.18 6.58 4.25
C ARG A 36 14.03 6.00 3.12
N THR A 37 14.77 4.94 3.39
CA THR A 37 15.61 4.27 2.37
C THR A 37 14.76 3.65 1.27
N PHE A 38 13.63 3.04 1.62
CA PHE A 38 12.70 2.47 0.63
C PHE A 38 12.13 3.54 -0.31
N LEU A 39 11.62 4.64 0.23
CA LEU A 39 11.05 5.73 -0.59
C LEU A 39 12.11 6.50 -1.40
N ARG A 40 13.38 6.42 -1.01
CA ARG A 40 14.51 7.01 -1.75
C ARG A 40 15.00 6.14 -2.90
N GLU A 41 15.12 4.83 -2.67
CA GLU A 41 15.82 3.92 -3.58
C GLU A 41 14.90 3.02 -4.40
N VAL A 42 13.73 2.66 -3.87
CA VAL A 42 12.78 1.72 -4.49
C VAL A 42 11.55 2.46 -5.00
N GLY A 43 10.88 3.18 -4.12
CA GLY A 43 9.66 3.93 -4.43
C GLY A 43 8.38 3.11 -4.40
N LEU A 44 7.25 3.79 -4.58
CA LEU A 44 5.90 3.22 -4.68
C LEU A 44 5.32 3.53 -6.07
N PRO A 45 4.38 2.72 -6.60
CA PRO A 45 3.70 3.05 -7.86
C PRO A 45 2.88 4.33 -7.73
N ASP A 46 2.80 5.12 -8.80
CA ASP A 46 2.00 6.35 -8.92
C ASP A 46 0.51 6.00 -9.01
N GLN A 47 0.03 5.52 -10.14
CA GLN A 47 -1.39 5.19 -10.34
C GLN A 47 -1.55 3.89 -11.13
N VAL A 48 -1.21 2.76 -10.51
CA VAL A 48 -1.26 1.44 -11.15
C VAL A 48 -2.07 0.45 -10.31
N GLY A 49 -3.03 -0.20 -10.97
CA GLY A 49 -3.83 -1.26 -10.38
C GLY A 49 -4.69 -0.74 -9.23
N TRP A 50 -4.39 -1.19 -8.01
CA TRP A 50 -5.20 -0.94 -6.82
C TRP A 50 -4.76 0.26 -5.99
N PHE A 51 -3.60 0.86 -6.28
CA PHE A 51 -3.02 1.95 -5.50
C PHE A 51 -2.90 3.22 -6.33
N GLU A 52 -3.27 4.33 -5.72
CA GLU A 52 -3.10 5.68 -6.25
C GLU A 52 -2.33 6.51 -5.21
N ALA A 53 -1.16 7.01 -5.60
CA ALA A 53 -0.29 7.83 -4.78
C ALA A 53 -0.95 9.18 -4.46
N ASP A 54 -0.73 9.68 -3.25
CA ASP A 54 -1.23 11.00 -2.87
C ASP A 54 -0.48 12.10 -3.65
N GLN A 55 -1.19 13.13 -4.11
CA GLN A 55 -0.58 14.21 -4.88
C GLN A 55 0.57 14.91 -4.13
N LEU A 56 0.49 15.04 -2.80
CA LEU A 56 1.56 15.62 -2.00
C LEU A 56 2.79 14.72 -1.94
N LEU A 57 2.61 13.41 -2.04
CA LEU A 57 3.71 12.45 -2.21
C LEU A 57 4.38 12.67 -3.57
N LEU A 58 3.59 12.77 -4.64
CA LEU A 58 4.09 13.00 -6.02
C LEU A 58 4.85 14.32 -6.14
N ASP A 59 4.35 15.38 -5.51
CA ASP A 59 4.97 16.70 -5.53
C ASP A 59 6.19 16.81 -4.60
N GLY A 60 6.42 15.80 -3.75
CA GLY A 60 7.44 15.83 -2.70
C GLY A 60 7.14 16.83 -1.57
N ASP A 61 5.92 17.37 -1.48
CA ASP A 61 5.46 18.28 -0.41
C ASP A 61 4.87 17.49 0.77
N LEU A 62 5.68 16.60 1.36
CA LEU A 62 5.22 15.68 2.39
C LEU A 62 4.62 16.41 3.60
N ARG A 63 3.43 15.98 4.00
CA ARG A 63 2.72 16.54 5.15
C ARG A 63 2.58 15.48 6.23
N ILE A 64 3.43 15.61 7.24
CA ILE A 64 3.43 14.74 8.41
C ILE A 64 2.62 15.42 9.52
N GLY A 65 1.62 14.73 10.05
CA GLY A 65 0.80 15.29 11.12
C GLY A 65 -0.10 16.45 10.65
N GLY A 66 -0.49 17.31 11.59
CA GLY A 66 -1.28 18.51 11.32
C GLY A 66 -2.78 18.39 11.61
N ASP A 67 -3.52 19.45 11.23
CA ASP A 67 -4.93 19.63 11.61
C ASP A 67 -5.84 18.50 11.14
N ALA A 68 -5.54 17.91 9.97
CA ALA A 68 -6.26 16.77 9.43
C ALA A 68 -6.22 15.56 10.39
N TRP A 69 -5.04 15.24 10.92
CA TRP A 69 -4.86 14.11 11.83
C TRP A 69 -5.33 14.40 13.26
N GLN A 70 -5.28 15.67 13.68
CA GLN A 70 -5.93 16.09 14.94
C GLN A 70 -7.44 15.84 14.91
N ALA A 71 -8.11 16.13 13.78
CA ALA A 71 -9.54 15.87 13.63
C ALA A 71 -9.88 14.37 13.66
N VAL A 72 -9.02 13.50 13.11
CA VAL A 72 -9.18 12.04 13.21
C VAL A 72 -9.01 11.57 14.65
N THR A 73 -7.97 12.05 15.35
CA THR A 73 -7.73 11.73 16.77
C THR A 73 -8.93 12.14 17.64
N GLN A 74 -9.53 13.30 17.39
CA GLN A 74 -10.72 13.76 18.11
C GLN A 74 -11.96 12.91 17.85
N ARG A 75 -12.13 12.39 16.63
CA ARG A 75 -13.23 11.47 16.27
C ARG A 75 -13.04 10.07 16.86
N HIS A 76 -11.79 9.66 17.08
CA HIS A 76 -11.44 8.34 17.61
C HIS A 76 -10.55 8.44 18.86
N PRO A 77 -11.04 8.99 19.98
CA PRO A 77 -10.22 9.27 21.17
C PRO A 77 -9.71 8.02 21.89
N SER A 78 -10.29 6.85 21.61
CA SER A 78 -9.82 5.55 22.11
C SER A 78 -8.78 4.89 21.21
N CYS A 79 -8.40 5.53 20.10
CA CYS A 79 -7.40 5.03 19.18
C CYS A 79 -6.01 5.17 19.83
N PRO A 80 -5.20 4.08 19.93
CA PRO A 80 -3.93 4.12 20.64
C PRO A 80 -2.80 4.76 19.83
N PHE A 81 -3.05 5.20 18.60
CA PHE A 81 -2.00 5.66 17.67
C PHE A 81 -1.67 7.13 17.88
N ASP A 82 -0.38 7.45 17.85
CA ASP A 82 0.09 8.83 17.72
C ASP A 82 0.07 9.24 16.25
N MET A 83 -1.00 9.92 15.85
CA MET A 83 -1.19 10.37 14.47
C MET A 83 -0.39 11.63 14.13
N SER A 84 0.39 12.18 15.07
CA SER A 84 1.22 13.36 14.80
C SER A 84 2.40 13.07 13.85
N ALA A 85 2.77 11.79 13.71
CA ALA A 85 3.84 11.31 12.84
C ALA A 85 3.32 10.67 11.54
N TRP A 86 2.04 10.84 11.21
CA TRP A 86 1.41 10.16 10.07
C TRP A 86 1.59 10.92 8.76
N LEU A 87 1.96 10.18 7.72
CA LEU A 87 2.11 10.66 6.34
C LEU A 87 1.20 9.84 5.42
N THR A 88 0.35 10.52 4.65
CA THR A 88 -0.42 9.86 3.58
C THR A 88 0.52 9.42 2.46
N LEU A 89 0.42 8.16 2.06
CA LEU A 89 1.10 7.62 0.88
C LEU A 89 0.20 7.66 -0.36
N GLY A 90 -1.10 7.45 -0.18
CA GLY A 90 -2.05 7.32 -1.26
C GLY A 90 -3.35 6.70 -0.79
N GLY A 91 -4.05 6.02 -1.69
CA GLY A 91 -5.27 5.28 -1.41
C GLY A 91 -5.29 3.90 -2.04
N ILE A 92 -6.05 2.98 -1.45
CA ILE A 92 -6.41 1.69 -2.03
C ILE A 92 -7.92 1.54 -1.98
N ALA A 93 -8.53 1.32 -3.13
CA ALA A 93 -9.99 1.34 -3.28
C ALA A 93 -10.60 2.66 -2.76
N LEU A 94 -11.24 2.65 -1.58
CA LEU A 94 -11.86 3.82 -0.95
C LEU A 94 -11.15 4.25 0.34
N ASP A 95 -10.04 3.60 0.68
CA ASP A 95 -9.37 3.79 1.96
C ASP A 95 -8.05 4.52 1.77
N ASP A 96 -7.76 5.46 2.67
CA ASP A 96 -6.48 6.16 2.69
C ASP A 96 -5.39 5.23 3.24
N VAL A 97 -4.21 5.24 2.62
CA VAL A 97 -3.02 4.51 3.04
C VAL A 97 -2.03 5.47 3.68
N ILE A 98 -1.70 5.22 4.95
CA ILE A 98 -0.88 6.10 5.78
C ILE A 98 0.32 5.32 6.30
N VAL A 99 1.49 5.95 6.36
CA VAL A 99 2.64 5.43 7.10
C VAL A 99 2.88 6.24 8.36
N ASP A 100 3.12 5.56 9.48
CA ASP A 100 3.72 6.18 10.66
C ASP A 100 5.22 6.37 10.39
N THR A 101 5.65 7.61 10.25
CA THR A 101 7.03 7.97 9.88
C THR A 101 8.05 7.71 11.00
N THR A 102 7.60 7.34 12.20
CA THR A 102 8.45 6.93 13.33
C THR A 102 8.67 5.43 13.36
N THR A 103 7.62 4.63 13.10
CA THR A 103 7.64 3.17 13.26
C THR A 103 7.71 2.41 11.93
N GLY A 104 7.35 3.05 10.82
CA GLY A 104 7.26 2.45 9.49
C GLY A 104 5.99 1.64 9.23
N VAL A 105 5.12 1.49 10.24
CA VAL A 105 3.86 0.75 10.12
C VAL A 105 2.92 1.47 9.16
N VAL A 106 2.26 0.70 8.31
CA VAL A 106 1.27 1.19 7.35
C VAL A 106 -0.13 0.91 7.86
N TYR A 107 -0.96 1.94 7.89
CA TYR A 107 -2.35 1.91 8.30
C TYR A 107 -3.28 2.18 7.12
N SER A 108 -4.47 1.60 7.19
CA SER A 108 -5.60 1.96 6.35
C SER A 108 -6.62 2.74 7.19
N ILE A 109 -7.18 3.80 6.61
CA ILE A 109 -8.27 4.57 7.19
C ILE A 109 -9.48 4.47 6.27
N PRO A 110 -10.48 3.66 6.65
CA PRO A 110 -11.71 3.58 5.89
C PRO A 110 -12.58 4.82 6.10
N GLU A 111 -13.39 5.16 5.08
CA GLU A 111 -14.30 6.33 5.11
C GLU A 111 -15.18 6.37 6.39
N ASN A 112 -15.64 5.19 6.83
CA ASN A 112 -16.61 5.04 7.91
C ASN A 112 -16.11 4.12 9.05
N GLY A 113 -14.83 4.15 9.40
CA GLY A 113 -14.29 3.32 10.47
C GLY A 113 -12.99 3.85 11.11
N PRO A 114 -12.53 3.20 12.20
CA PRO A 114 -11.26 3.55 12.80
C PRO A 114 -10.08 3.10 11.93
N PRO A 115 -8.92 3.78 12.04
CA PRO A 115 -7.69 3.30 11.43
C PRO A 115 -7.34 1.88 11.91
N HIS A 116 -6.80 1.06 11.02
CA HIS A 116 -6.35 -0.29 11.33
C HIS A 116 -5.06 -0.64 10.58
N LEU A 117 -4.35 -1.66 11.04
CA LEU A 117 -3.12 -2.13 10.40
C LEU A 117 -3.42 -2.58 8.97
N LEU A 118 -2.69 -2.02 8.00
CA LEU A 118 -2.72 -2.47 6.60
C LEU A 118 -1.50 -3.33 6.28
N ASN A 119 -0.31 -2.87 6.64
CA ASN A 119 0.93 -3.64 6.52
C ASN A 119 1.90 -3.28 7.64
N THR A 120 2.73 -4.23 8.03
CA THR A 120 3.72 -4.01 9.09
C THR A 120 4.87 -3.08 8.67
N ASN A 121 5.10 -2.90 7.36
CA ASN A 121 6.09 -1.99 6.79
C ASN A 121 5.75 -1.60 5.33
N VAL A 122 6.37 -0.53 4.82
CA VAL A 122 6.20 -0.05 3.44
C VAL A 122 6.71 -1.03 2.38
N ASP A 123 7.78 -1.78 2.64
CA ASP A 123 8.28 -2.79 1.70
C ASP A 123 7.30 -3.97 1.53
N ARG A 124 6.52 -4.29 2.58
CA ARG A 124 5.47 -5.30 2.54
C ARG A 124 4.22 -4.81 1.80
N LEU A 125 3.85 -3.54 2.00
CA LEU A 125 2.85 -2.88 1.17
C LEU A 125 3.25 -2.97 -0.31
N ALA A 126 4.47 -2.56 -0.64
CA ALA A 126 4.97 -2.59 -2.01
C ALA A 126 5.01 -4.01 -2.58
N TYR A 127 5.39 -5.01 -1.78
CA TYR A 127 5.31 -6.41 -2.19
C TYR A 127 3.87 -6.86 -2.50
N PHE A 128 2.88 -6.43 -1.70
CA PHE A 128 1.47 -6.76 -1.95
C PHE A 128 0.99 -6.14 -3.27
N LEU A 129 1.36 -4.89 -3.53
CA LEU A 129 1.04 -4.20 -4.78
C LEU A 129 1.70 -4.87 -5.99
N HIS A 130 2.98 -5.23 -5.87
CA HIS A 130 3.72 -5.98 -6.89
C HIS A 130 3.05 -7.32 -7.20
N ALA A 131 2.69 -8.10 -6.17
CA ALA A 131 2.08 -9.40 -6.35
C ALA A 131 0.71 -9.31 -7.03
N LEU A 132 -0.07 -8.25 -6.74
CA LEU A 132 -1.33 -7.96 -7.41
C LEU A 132 -1.10 -7.68 -8.90
N GLU A 133 -0.18 -6.78 -9.22
CA GLU A 133 0.13 -6.43 -10.62
C GLU A 133 0.68 -7.64 -11.39
N GLU A 134 1.53 -8.47 -10.78
CA GLU A 134 2.03 -9.70 -11.39
C GLU A 134 0.92 -10.70 -11.74
N GLU A 135 -0.12 -10.81 -10.91
CA GLU A 135 -1.28 -11.69 -11.15
C GLU A 135 -2.37 -11.01 -11.98
N ARG A 136 -2.24 -9.74 -12.34
CA ARG A 136 -3.28 -9.00 -13.07
C ARG A 136 -3.79 -9.73 -14.32
N PRO A 137 -2.94 -10.36 -15.16
CA PRO A 137 -3.42 -11.13 -16.32
C PRO A 137 -4.38 -12.29 -15.98
N GLU A 138 -4.40 -12.75 -14.73
CA GLU A 138 -5.19 -13.89 -14.27
C GLU A 138 -6.58 -13.49 -13.76
N TYR A 139 -6.86 -12.20 -13.60
CA TYR A 139 -8.14 -11.71 -13.11
C TYR A 139 -8.70 -10.48 -13.84
N ASP A 140 -7.88 -9.76 -14.61
CA ASP A 140 -8.28 -8.60 -15.40
C ASP A 140 -8.27 -8.93 -16.89
N VAL A 141 -9.42 -8.83 -17.55
CA VAL A 141 -9.61 -9.15 -18.97
C VAL A 141 -8.76 -8.24 -19.87
N GLU A 142 -8.56 -6.98 -19.49
CA GLU A 142 -7.77 -6.04 -20.28
C GLU A 142 -6.27 -6.37 -20.23
N ALA A 143 -5.84 -7.09 -19.20
CA ALA A 143 -4.46 -7.52 -18.99
C ALA A 143 -4.19 -8.98 -19.39
N GLY A 144 -5.26 -9.75 -19.64
CA GLY A 144 -5.20 -11.19 -19.86
C GLY A 144 -4.56 -11.60 -21.18
N THR A 145 -4.13 -12.86 -21.24
CA THR A 145 -3.68 -13.52 -22.48
C THR A 145 -4.81 -14.35 -23.09
N ASP A 146 -4.63 -14.84 -24.32
CA ASP A 146 -5.61 -15.67 -25.03
C ASP A 146 -5.97 -16.99 -24.29
N GLU A 147 -5.22 -17.39 -23.25
CA GLU A 147 -5.39 -18.64 -22.50
C GLU A 147 -6.56 -18.61 -21.48
N GLY A 148 -7.19 -17.45 -21.29
CA GLY A 148 -8.29 -17.27 -20.36
C GLY A 148 -7.83 -17.11 -18.90
N ALA A 149 -8.55 -16.30 -18.14
CA ALA A 149 -8.18 -15.93 -16.78
C ALA A 149 -8.70 -16.94 -15.73
N ASP A 150 -7.93 -17.15 -14.64
CA ASP A 150 -8.31 -17.92 -13.45
C ASP A 150 -8.33 -17.03 -12.18
N PRO A 151 -9.40 -16.23 -11.98
CA PRO A 151 -9.48 -15.31 -10.84
C PRO A 151 -9.48 -16.00 -9.48
N GLN A 152 -9.99 -17.23 -9.41
CA GLN A 152 -10.02 -18.01 -8.17
C GLN A 152 -8.63 -18.56 -7.83
N GLY A 153 -7.87 -18.99 -8.85
CA GLY A 153 -6.47 -19.34 -8.71
C GLY A 153 -5.63 -18.15 -8.27
N ALA A 154 -5.81 -17.00 -8.90
CA ALA A 154 -5.12 -15.75 -8.56
C ALA A 154 -5.37 -15.34 -7.10
N GLU A 155 -6.63 -15.28 -6.66
CA GLU A 155 -6.98 -14.94 -5.27
C GLU A 155 -6.30 -15.89 -4.27
N ARG A 156 -6.29 -17.20 -4.54
CA ARG A 156 -5.64 -18.19 -3.67
C ARG A 156 -4.12 -18.00 -3.61
N ARG A 157 -3.47 -17.73 -4.75
CA ARG A 157 -2.02 -17.51 -4.82
C ARG A 157 -1.63 -16.21 -4.09
N LEU A 158 -2.38 -15.14 -4.31
CA LEU A 158 -2.21 -13.85 -3.63
C LEU A 158 -2.38 -14.00 -2.12
N LEU A 159 -3.49 -14.59 -1.66
CA LEU A 159 -3.75 -14.80 -0.24
C LEU A 159 -2.63 -15.63 0.43
N HIS A 160 -2.11 -16.64 -0.26
CA HIS A 160 -0.99 -17.44 0.24
C HIS A 160 0.28 -16.61 0.40
N ARG A 161 0.68 -15.86 -0.64
CA ARG A 161 1.88 -15.01 -0.63
C ARG A 161 1.78 -13.88 0.39
N MET A 162 0.63 -13.20 0.45
CA MET A 162 0.37 -12.13 1.42
C MET A 162 0.49 -12.64 2.86
N ARG A 163 -0.07 -13.80 3.19
CA ARG A 163 0.08 -14.41 4.53
C ARG A 163 1.52 -14.81 4.86
N GLN A 164 2.28 -15.30 3.87
CA GLN A 164 3.68 -15.67 4.08
C GLN A 164 4.55 -14.44 4.36
N VAL A 165 4.28 -13.34 3.65
CA VAL A 165 5.04 -12.10 3.79
C VAL A 165 4.62 -11.35 5.04
N ASP A 166 3.33 -11.09 5.24
CA ASP A 166 2.80 -10.25 6.30
C ASP A 166 1.57 -10.86 6.98
N ALA A 167 1.81 -11.87 7.81
CA ALA A 167 0.75 -12.57 8.54
C ALA A 167 -0.12 -11.63 9.38
N LEU A 168 0.47 -10.62 10.03
CA LEU A 168 -0.27 -9.67 10.88
C LEU A 168 -1.24 -8.82 10.06
N ALA A 169 -0.85 -8.35 8.87
CA ALA A 169 -1.78 -7.68 7.96
C ALA A 169 -2.98 -8.56 7.61
N MET A 170 -2.74 -9.86 7.41
CA MET A 170 -3.75 -10.83 7.01
C MET A 170 -4.59 -11.39 8.18
N GLU A 171 -4.36 -10.95 9.42
CA GLU A 171 -5.19 -11.27 10.59
C GLU A 171 -6.39 -10.31 10.73
N HIS A 172 -6.44 -9.25 9.92
CA HIS A 172 -7.51 -8.24 9.94
C HIS A 172 -8.50 -8.46 8.78
N PRO A 173 -9.57 -9.27 8.94
CA PRO A 173 -10.50 -9.61 7.85
C PRO A 173 -11.27 -8.41 7.29
N GLU A 174 -11.38 -7.34 8.06
CA GLU A 174 -12.01 -6.07 7.66
C GLU A 174 -11.03 -5.17 6.88
N SER A 175 -9.77 -5.58 6.70
CA SER A 175 -8.79 -4.81 5.95
C SER A 175 -9.15 -4.72 4.47
N THR A 176 -8.80 -3.60 3.86
CA THR A 176 -8.92 -3.34 2.42
C THR A 176 -8.34 -4.46 1.57
N TRP A 177 -7.32 -5.20 2.04
CA TRP A 177 -6.79 -6.35 1.32
C TRP A 177 -7.82 -7.46 1.06
N PHE A 178 -8.72 -7.72 1.99
CA PHE A 178 -9.78 -8.73 1.78
C PHE A 178 -10.87 -8.22 0.82
N LEU A 179 -11.08 -6.90 0.76
CA LEU A 179 -11.92 -6.29 -0.27
C LEU A 179 -11.30 -6.47 -1.65
N VAL A 180 -10.00 -6.16 -1.79
CA VAL A 180 -9.23 -6.34 -3.03
C VAL A 180 -9.25 -7.80 -3.48
N LEU A 181 -8.94 -8.76 -2.59
CA LEU A 181 -8.96 -10.19 -2.89
C LEU A 181 -10.36 -10.68 -3.33
N ARG A 182 -11.42 -10.15 -2.72
CA ARG A 182 -12.80 -10.43 -3.14
C ARG A 182 -13.09 -9.89 -4.54
N TYR A 183 -12.60 -8.70 -4.88
CA TYR A 183 -12.73 -8.16 -6.22
C TYR A 183 -11.93 -8.96 -7.24
N VAL A 184 -10.67 -9.28 -6.96
CA VAL A 184 -9.84 -10.18 -7.78
C VAL A 184 -10.62 -11.44 -8.12
N ARG A 185 -11.20 -12.11 -7.12
CA ARG A 185 -11.99 -13.33 -7.32
C ARG A 185 -13.21 -13.15 -8.21
N ASN A 186 -13.84 -11.97 -8.18
CA ASN A 186 -15.15 -11.71 -8.77
C ASN A 186 -15.11 -10.85 -10.04
N LEU A 187 -13.95 -10.34 -10.46
CA LEU A 187 -13.82 -9.34 -11.53
C LEU A 187 -14.38 -9.80 -12.89
N LEU A 188 -14.50 -11.12 -13.11
CA LEU A 188 -15.07 -11.71 -14.32
C LEU A 188 -16.56 -12.10 -14.21
N GLN A 189 -17.24 -11.72 -13.13
CA GLN A 189 -18.63 -12.13 -12.88
C GLN A 189 -19.70 -11.06 -13.19
N ASP A 190 -19.30 -9.89 -13.71
CA ASP A 190 -20.23 -8.84 -14.16
C ASP A 190 -20.29 -8.74 -15.70
#